data_AF-X6G2T7-F1
#
_entry.id   AF-X6G2T7-F1
#
_cell.length_a   1.000
_cell.length_b   1.000
_cell.length_c   1.000
_cell.angle_alpha   90.00
_cell.angle_beta   90.00
_cell.angle_gamma   90.00
#
_symmetry.space_group_name_H-M   'P 1'
#
loop_
_entity.id
_entity.type
_entity.pdbx_description
1 polymer ?
#
loop_
_entity_poly.entity_id
_entity_poly.type
_entity_poly.pdbx_seq_one_letter_code
_entity_poly.pdbx_strand_id
1 'polypeptide(L)'
;MPTTMCDLAKTLPLLIGRLLDREAKLKRGRFREETMTDIFTGALAAFAGPELVIQYPIEAVTGGDLDLRFWHIATGRELQLRIQAKRLSAAFNSKKAVNIAHRSYHELLHKPPRSAKFQFETLVDAPPPWVPLYMFYNHQSAADDPYFAGVGPTVSGVNLAFAADVVKELKLKLNAAKAKRKSVKHHKRLSHLREHLFGLEAILCPGGDWEGAGVPPPDVVSASLRERWAARGEGTARPKDEDIILRIPSEPLEMLPDGRFGRRIPDGPPIRVDRTVERPVVTFISGRTGDDRTPIITEESERWSR
;
A
#
# COMPACT_ATOMS: atom_id res chain seq x y z
N MET A 1 -17.33 -21.43 -4.14
CA MET A 1 -15.99 -21.32 -4.75
C MET A 1 -15.07 -20.68 -3.72
N PRO A 2 -13.82 -21.14 -3.58
CA PRO A 2 -12.86 -20.48 -2.69
C PRO A 2 -12.60 -19.05 -3.17
N THR A 3 -12.54 -18.10 -2.24
CA THR A 3 -12.20 -16.70 -2.53
C THR A 3 -10.75 -16.65 -3.02
N THR A 4 -10.50 -15.96 -4.14
CA THR A 4 -9.15 -15.78 -4.70
C THR A 4 -8.55 -14.43 -4.28
N MET A 5 -7.23 -14.27 -4.46
CA MET A 5 -6.57 -12.98 -4.21
C MET A 5 -7.14 -11.86 -5.10
N CYS A 6 -7.58 -12.20 -6.31
CA CYS A 6 -8.28 -11.30 -7.21
C CYS A 6 -9.68 -10.90 -6.73
N ASP A 7 -10.42 -11.82 -6.10
CA ASP A 7 -11.69 -11.48 -5.46
C ASP A 7 -11.46 -10.52 -4.29
N LEU A 8 -10.40 -10.74 -3.50
CA LEU A 8 -10.02 -9.85 -2.41
C LEU A 8 -9.66 -8.45 -2.92
N ALA A 9 -8.82 -8.36 -3.97
CA ALA A 9 -8.43 -7.09 -4.58
C ALA A 9 -9.63 -6.25 -5.02
N LYS A 10 -10.70 -6.89 -5.52
CA LYS A 10 -11.94 -6.23 -5.94
C LYS A 10 -12.87 -5.89 -4.78
N THR A 11 -12.99 -6.76 -3.78
CA THR A 11 -14.01 -6.63 -2.72
C THR A 11 -13.53 -5.82 -1.51
N LEU A 12 -12.24 -5.89 -1.16
CA LEU A 12 -11.68 -5.22 -0.01
C LEU A 12 -11.78 -3.69 -0.08
N PRO A 13 -11.53 -3.02 -1.23
CA PRO A 13 -11.74 -1.57 -1.34
C PRO A 13 -13.17 -1.15 -1.01
N LEU A 14 -14.17 -1.91 -1.47
CA LEU A 14 -15.59 -1.62 -1.20
C LEU A 14 -15.91 -1.82 0.29
N LEU A 15 -15.38 -2.87 0.92
CA LEU A 15 -15.57 -3.13 2.34
C LEU A 15 -15.01 -1.98 3.20
N ILE A 16 -13.75 -1.60 2.97
CA ILE A 16 -13.07 -0.53 3.70
C ILE A 16 -13.79 0.81 3.49
N GLY A 17 -14.15 1.14 2.25
CA GLY A 17 -14.87 2.37 1.94
C GLY A 17 -16.21 2.47 2.67
N ARG A 18 -17.00 1.39 2.67
CA ARG A 18 -18.29 1.34 3.37
C ARG A 18 -18.14 1.38 4.88
N LEU A 19 -17.09 0.78 5.42
CA LEU A 19 -16.79 0.83 6.85
C LEU A 19 -16.46 2.26 7.29
N LEU A 20 -15.65 2.97 6.50
CA LEU A 20 -15.32 4.36 6.78
C LEU A 20 -16.54 5.27 6.75
N ASP A 21 -17.51 5.04 5.87
CA ASP A 21 -18.77 5.80 5.91
C ASP A 21 -19.62 5.54 7.15
N ARG A 22 -19.52 4.33 7.73
CA ARG A 22 -20.19 4.01 8.99
C ARG A 22 -19.62 4.78 10.18
N GLU A 23 -18.45 5.41 10.05
CA GLU A 23 -17.91 6.31 11.07
C GLU A 23 -18.90 7.41 11.47
N ALA A 24 -19.69 7.92 10.52
CA ALA A 24 -20.71 8.94 10.80
C ALA A 24 -21.78 8.48 11.80
N LYS A 25 -21.92 7.16 12.01
CA LYS A 25 -22.85 6.55 12.96
C LYS A 25 -22.23 6.29 14.34
N LEU A 26 -20.92 6.48 14.50
CA LEU A 26 -20.24 6.27 15.77
C LEU A 26 -20.60 7.40 16.75
N LYS A 27 -21.01 7.03 17.97
CA LYS A 27 -21.35 8.00 19.03
C LYS A 27 -20.13 8.81 19.48
N ARG A 28 -18.92 8.24 19.37
CA ARG A 28 -17.66 8.87 19.76
C ARG A 28 -16.54 8.42 18.83
N GLY A 29 -15.67 9.36 18.50
CA GLY A 29 -14.42 9.09 17.80
C GLY A 29 -14.58 8.84 16.30
N ARG A 30 -13.50 8.36 15.71
CA ARG A 30 -13.33 8.07 14.30
C ARG A 30 -12.50 6.80 14.17
N PHE A 31 -12.67 6.05 13.10
CA PHE A 31 -11.71 4.99 12.81
C PHE A 31 -10.36 5.63 12.51
N ARG A 32 -9.33 5.11 13.17
CA ARG A 32 -7.97 5.57 12.94
C ARG A 32 -7.38 4.84 11.72
N GLU A 33 -6.25 5.33 11.21
CA GLU A 33 -5.64 4.73 10.01
C GLU A 33 -5.13 3.32 10.30
N GLU A 34 -4.59 3.07 11.50
CA GLU A 34 -4.14 1.76 11.94
C GLU A 34 -5.26 0.72 11.86
N THR A 35 -6.49 1.08 12.23
CA THR A 35 -7.63 0.17 12.20
C THR A 35 -7.94 -0.32 10.78
N MET A 36 -7.75 0.53 9.76
CA MET A 36 -7.99 0.12 8.38
C MET A 36 -6.87 -0.79 7.86
N THR A 37 -5.63 -0.55 8.28
CA THR A 37 -4.48 -1.42 7.99
C THR A 37 -4.60 -2.77 8.68
N ASP A 38 -5.13 -2.82 9.91
CA ASP A 38 -5.43 -4.06 10.61
C ASP A 38 -6.51 -4.87 9.87
N ILE A 39 -7.54 -4.21 9.34
CA ILE A 39 -8.58 -4.87 8.53
C ILE A 39 -8.02 -5.38 7.21
N PHE A 40 -7.15 -4.61 6.55
CA PHE A 40 -6.46 -5.05 5.36
C PHE A 40 -5.64 -6.33 5.64
N THR A 41 -4.85 -6.31 6.70
CA THR A 41 -4.01 -7.45 7.11
C THR A 41 -4.86 -8.64 7.57
N GLY A 42 -5.93 -8.40 8.32
CA GLY A 42 -6.89 -9.42 8.73
C GLY A 42 -7.66 -10.03 7.56
N ALA A 43 -7.93 -9.28 6.50
CA ALA A 43 -8.53 -9.83 5.28
C ALA A 43 -7.55 -10.75 4.53
N LEU A 44 -6.26 -10.42 4.53
CA LEU A 44 -5.20 -11.31 4.03
C LEU A 44 -5.01 -12.55 4.90
N ALA A 45 -5.32 -12.48 6.20
CA ALA A 45 -5.23 -13.63 7.11
C ALA A 45 -6.15 -14.79 6.69
N ALA A 46 -7.24 -14.53 5.96
CA ALA A 46 -8.09 -15.58 5.39
C ALA A 46 -7.38 -16.43 4.31
N PHE A 47 -6.26 -15.93 3.77
CA PHE A 47 -5.41 -16.60 2.80
C PHE A 47 -4.13 -17.15 3.44
N ALA A 48 -3.96 -16.96 4.76
CA ALA A 48 -2.77 -17.41 5.48
C ALA A 48 -2.63 -18.94 5.36
N GLY A 49 -1.42 -19.39 5.04
CA GLY A 49 -1.14 -20.78 4.74
C GLY A 49 0.22 -20.96 4.06
N PRO A 50 0.40 -22.04 3.29
CA PRO A 50 1.68 -22.33 2.62
C PRO A 50 2.17 -21.23 1.67
N GLU A 51 1.27 -20.43 1.12
CA GLU A 51 1.58 -19.36 0.16
C GLU A 51 1.52 -17.95 0.77
N LEU A 52 1.08 -17.80 2.03
CA LEU A 52 0.97 -16.50 2.67
C LEU A 52 1.26 -16.60 4.17
N VAL A 53 2.28 -15.86 4.62
CA VAL A 53 2.69 -15.77 6.02
C VAL A 53 2.54 -14.34 6.52
N ILE A 54 1.98 -14.16 7.71
CA ILE A 54 1.84 -12.88 8.40
C ILE A 54 2.68 -12.89 9.68
N GLN A 55 3.60 -11.94 9.80
CA GLN A 55 4.50 -11.78 10.95
C GLN A 55 4.22 -10.44 11.63
N TYR A 56 3.88 -10.49 12.92
CA TYR A 56 3.66 -9.29 13.74
C TYR A 56 4.85 -9.01 14.66
N PRO A 57 5.26 -7.73 14.83
CA PRO A 57 6.30 -7.36 15.80
C PRO A 57 5.77 -7.45 17.24
N ILE A 58 6.68 -7.51 18.23
CA ILE A 58 6.30 -7.40 19.66
C ILE A 58 5.96 -5.96 20.05
N GLU A 59 6.66 -4.98 19.48
CA GLU A 59 6.42 -3.56 19.67
C GLU A 59 6.60 -2.82 18.34
N ALA A 60 5.69 -1.91 18.01
CA ALA A 60 5.77 -1.16 16.76
C ALA A 60 6.80 -0.01 16.89
N VAL A 61 7.90 -0.10 16.15
CA VAL A 61 8.89 0.97 16.03
C VAL A 61 8.71 1.68 14.69
N THR A 62 8.57 3.00 14.78
CA THR A 62 7.96 3.93 13.80
C THR A 62 8.47 3.86 12.35
N GLY A 63 7.64 4.28 11.38
CA GLY A 63 8.10 4.76 10.05
C GLY A 63 7.49 4.12 8.80
N GLY A 64 6.49 3.25 8.96
CA GLY A 64 5.72 2.57 7.92
C GLY A 64 4.65 1.74 8.61
N ASP A 65 3.51 1.51 7.98
CA ASP A 65 2.37 0.83 8.63
C ASP A 65 2.33 -0.66 8.32
N LEU A 66 2.87 -1.07 7.17
CA LEU A 66 2.86 -2.44 6.68
C LEU A 66 4.01 -2.65 5.69
N ASP A 67 4.72 -3.77 5.81
CA ASP A 67 5.69 -4.22 4.80
C ASP A 67 5.10 -5.44 4.08
N LEU A 68 5.20 -5.48 2.74
CA LEU A 68 4.82 -6.64 1.92
C LEU A 68 6.06 -7.23 1.29
N ARG A 69 6.15 -8.56 1.29
CA ARG A 69 7.26 -9.32 0.73
C ARG A 69 6.71 -10.32 -0.28
N PHE A 70 7.15 -10.26 -1.54
CA PHE A 70 6.83 -11.25 -2.55
C PHE A 70 8.08 -12.08 -2.80
N TRP A 71 8.04 -13.37 -2.52
CA TRP A 71 9.21 -14.24 -2.57
C TRP A 71 8.93 -15.48 -3.43
N HIS A 72 9.74 -15.67 -4.47
CA HIS A 72 9.68 -16.83 -5.33
C HIS A 72 10.79 -17.82 -4.96
N ILE A 73 10.43 -18.97 -4.41
CA ILE A 73 11.39 -19.90 -3.81
C ILE A 73 12.33 -20.51 -4.85
N ALA A 74 11.78 -21.02 -5.96
CA ALA A 74 12.56 -21.76 -6.95
C ALA A 74 13.70 -20.92 -7.58
N THR A 75 13.44 -19.63 -7.81
CA THR A 75 14.41 -18.69 -8.40
C THR A 75 15.14 -17.84 -7.37
N GLY A 76 14.68 -17.83 -6.12
CA GLY A 76 15.21 -16.97 -5.05
C GLY A 76 14.90 -15.49 -5.22
N ARG A 77 14.04 -15.11 -6.18
CA ARG A 77 13.75 -13.70 -6.48
C ARG A 77 12.79 -13.09 -5.46
N GLU A 78 12.98 -11.82 -5.17
CA GLU A 78 12.18 -11.13 -4.17
C GLU A 78 11.85 -9.68 -4.55
N LEU A 79 10.65 -9.23 -4.17
CA LEU A 79 10.22 -7.84 -4.22
C LEU A 79 9.67 -7.41 -2.85
N GLN A 80 10.16 -6.29 -2.32
CA GLN A 80 9.75 -5.77 -1.02
C GLN A 80 9.08 -4.40 -1.15
N LEU A 81 7.88 -4.26 -0.62
CA LEU A 81 7.12 -3.01 -0.61
C LEU A 81 7.02 -2.49 0.82
N ARG A 82 7.31 -1.20 1.01
CA ARG A 82 7.08 -0.50 2.28
C ARG A 82 5.89 0.43 2.14
N ILE A 83 4.84 0.18 2.90
CA ILE A 83 3.57 0.89 2.79
C ILE A 83 3.37 1.82 3.99
N GLN A 84 3.09 3.09 3.70
CA GLN A 84 2.52 4.02 4.67
C GLN A 84 1.05 4.25 4.31
N ALA A 85 0.15 3.91 5.20
CA ALA A 85 -1.25 4.19 5.04
C ALA A 85 -1.60 5.63 5.44
N LYS A 86 -2.56 6.23 4.74
CA LYS A 86 -3.10 7.56 5.07
C LYS A 86 -4.60 7.58 4.81
N ARG A 87 -5.35 8.14 5.75
CA ARG A 87 -6.81 8.21 5.69
C ARG A 87 -7.30 9.57 5.20
N LEU A 88 -8.30 9.57 4.30
CA LEU A 88 -9.01 10.77 3.89
C LEU A 88 -9.81 11.37 5.06
N SER A 89 -9.80 12.69 5.22
CA SER A 89 -10.63 13.41 6.20
C SER A 89 -12.08 12.94 6.16
N ALA A 90 -12.85 12.95 7.24
CA ALA A 90 -14.26 12.55 7.20
C ALA A 90 -15.12 13.44 6.27
N ALA A 91 -16.27 12.92 5.81
CA ALA A 91 -17.24 13.68 5.01
C ALA A 91 -17.91 14.82 5.82
N PHE A 92 -17.93 14.69 7.14
CA PHE A 92 -18.47 15.68 8.06
C PHE A 92 -17.39 16.12 9.04
N ASN A 93 -17.35 17.43 9.32
CA ASN A 93 -16.66 17.96 10.47
C ASN A 93 -17.70 18.48 11.46
N SER A 94 -17.88 17.75 12.56
CA SER A 94 -19.00 17.94 13.48
C SER A 94 -20.32 17.84 12.71
N LYS A 95 -21.08 18.93 12.56
CA LYS A 95 -22.37 18.95 11.84
C LYS A 95 -22.26 19.50 10.40
N LYS A 96 -21.08 19.92 9.96
CA LYS A 96 -20.90 20.57 8.65
C LYS A 96 -20.35 19.57 7.64
N ALA A 97 -21.07 19.40 6.53
CA ALA A 97 -20.57 18.65 5.38
C ALA A 97 -19.33 19.34 4.79
N VAL A 98 -18.30 18.55 4.49
CA VAL A 98 -17.09 19.01 3.84
C VAL A 98 -17.25 18.78 2.34
N ASN A 99 -17.10 19.84 1.54
CA ASN A 99 -17.13 19.74 0.08
C ASN A 99 -16.11 18.67 -0.38
N ILE A 100 -16.53 17.76 -1.25
CA ILE A 100 -15.72 16.65 -1.75
C ILE A 100 -14.37 17.12 -2.32
N ALA A 101 -14.36 18.23 -3.07
CA ALA A 101 -13.17 18.81 -3.67
C ALA A 101 -12.17 19.34 -2.61
N HIS A 102 -12.60 19.49 -1.35
CA HIS A 102 -11.80 19.96 -0.23
C HIS A 102 -11.36 18.85 0.73
N ARG A 103 -11.87 17.62 0.56
CA ARG A 103 -11.46 16.45 1.34
C ARG A 103 -9.95 16.22 1.17
N SER A 104 -9.27 15.94 2.29
CA SER A 104 -7.80 15.87 2.28
C SER A 104 -7.24 14.86 3.26
N TYR A 105 -6.04 14.35 2.99
CA TYR A 105 -5.30 13.49 3.89
C TYR A 105 -4.50 14.37 4.87
N HIS A 106 -5.07 14.62 6.05
CA HIS A 106 -4.50 15.55 7.03
C HIS A 106 -3.15 15.10 7.57
N GLU A 107 -2.89 13.80 7.63
CA GLU A 107 -1.66 13.26 8.23
C GLU A 107 -0.49 13.13 7.24
N LEU A 108 -0.63 13.54 5.98
CA LEU A 108 0.49 13.46 5.01
C LEU A 108 1.72 14.32 5.37
N LEU A 109 1.54 15.38 6.16
CA LEU A 109 2.63 16.19 6.69
C LEU A 109 2.87 15.92 8.18
N HIS A 110 2.54 14.71 8.64
CA HIS A 110 2.80 14.32 10.02
C HIS A 110 4.31 14.36 10.28
N LYS A 111 4.67 15.05 11.38
CA LYS A 111 6.03 15.09 11.90
C LYS A 111 6.00 14.50 13.30
N PRO A 112 6.62 13.33 13.52
CA PRO A 112 6.68 12.74 14.85
C PRO A 112 7.32 13.71 15.85
N PRO A 113 6.82 13.82 17.10
CA PRO A 113 7.26 14.86 18.05
C PRO A 113 8.77 14.92 18.31
N ARG A 114 9.46 13.78 18.22
CA ARG A 114 10.91 13.65 18.47
C ARG A 114 11.75 13.53 17.19
N SER A 115 11.13 13.59 16.01
CA SER A 115 11.84 13.44 14.73
C SER A 115 12.23 14.80 14.15
N ALA A 116 13.44 14.90 13.61
CA ALA A 116 13.84 16.04 12.79
C ALA A 116 13.12 16.05 11.42
N LYS A 117 12.85 14.86 10.88
CA LYS A 117 12.24 14.61 9.56
C LYS A 117 10.73 14.42 9.62
N PHE A 118 10.04 14.78 8.55
CA PHE A 118 8.65 14.37 8.33
C PHE A 118 8.56 12.88 8.03
N GLN A 119 7.41 12.25 8.35
CA GLN A 119 7.22 10.82 8.07
C GLN A 119 7.36 10.48 6.57
N PHE A 120 6.93 11.38 5.68
CA PHE A 120 7.09 11.17 4.23
C PHE A 120 8.55 11.13 3.79
N GLU A 121 9.45 11.83 4.50
CA GLU A 121 10.89 11.81 4.22
C GLU A 121 11.47 10.46 4.65
N THR A 122 11.09 9.96 5.83
CA THR A 122 11.48 8.61 6.29
C THR A 122 11.01 7.52 5.33
N LEU A 123 9.80 7.63 4.77
CA LEU A 123 9.27 6.64 3.82
C LEU A 123 10.07 6.62 2.51
N VAL A 124 10.33 7.78 1.90
CA VAL A 124 11.04 7.84 0.60
C VAL A 124 12.54 7.60 0.74
N ASP A 125 13.12 7.93 1.89
CA ASP A 125 14.52 7.65 2.22
C ASP A 125 14.72 6.21 2.74
N ALA A 126 13.71 5.34 2.66
CA ALA A 126 13.84 3.94 3.04
C ALA A 126 14.98 3.31 2.22
N PRO A 127 15.97 2.68 2.87
CA PRO A 127 17.07 2.08 2.13
C PRO A 127 16.56 0.90 1.29
N PRO A 128 17.28 0.50 0.22
CA PRO A 128 17.00 -0.75 -0.47
C PRO A 128 16.86 -1.92 0.51
N PRO A 129 15.97 -2.88 0.23
CA PRO A 129 15.32 -3.14 -1.07
C PRO A 129 13.87 -2.61 -1.17
N TRP A 130 13.46 -1.67 -0.32
CA TRP A 130 12.05 -1.29 -0.20
C TRP A 130 11.57 -0.37 -1.34
N VAL A 131 10.51 -0.77 -2.03
CA VAL A 131 9.72 0.13 -2.89
C VAL A 131 8.73 0.90 -1.99
N PRO A 132 8.86 2.23 -1.85
CA PRO A 132 8.03 3.00 -0.94
C PRO A 132 6.69 3.39 -1.59
N LEU A 133 5.58 2.98 -0.97
CA LEU A 133 4.22 3.23 -1.43
C LEU A 133 3.38 3.90 -0.34
N TYR A 134 2.37 4.67 -0.77
CA TYR A 134 1.24 5.04 0.05
C TYR A 134 0.07 4.10 -0.19
N MET A 135 -0.66 3.78 0.88
CA MET A 135 -2.01 3.22 0.81
C MET A 135 -3.00 4.26 1.30
N PHE A 136 -3.90 4.70 0.43
CA PHE A 136 -4.90 5.71 0.73
C PHE A 136 -6.26 5.09 1.01
N TYR A 137 -6.78 5.35 2.20
CA TYR A 137 -8.12 4.92 2.58
C TYR A 137 -9.14 6.02 2.31
N ASN A 138 -10.06 5.74 1.38
CA ASN A 138 -11.13 6.63 1.00
C ASN A 138 -12.48 6.12 1.50
N HIS A 139 -13.42 7.03 1.72
CA HIS A 139 -14.78 6.66 2.07
C HIS A 139 -15.51 6.22 0.78
N GLN A 140 -16.48 5.30 0.88
CA GLN A 140 -17.25 4.89 -0.30
C GLN A 140 -18.00 6.09 -0.89
N SER A 141 -18.51 6.99 -0.04
CA SER A 141 -19.12 8.25 -0.45
C SER A 141 -18.21 9.15 -1.29
N ALA A 142 -16.88 9.01 -1.17
CA ALA A 142 -15.93 9.74 -1.99
C ALA A 142 -15.62 8.99 -3.30
N ALA A 143 -15.58 7.67 -3.27
CA ALA A 143 -15.43 6.85 -4.47
C ALA A 143 -16.62 7.00 -5.43
N ASP A 144 -17.84 7.10 -4.87
CA ASP A 144 -19.09 7.21 -5.62
C ASP A 144 -19.45 8.68 -5.97
N ASP A 145 -18.65 9.66 -5.56
CA ASP A 145 -18.97 11.08 -5.77
C ASP A 145 -18.81 11.46 -7.26
N PRO A 146 -19.81 12.10 -7.90
CA PRO A 146 -19.73 12.52 -9.31
C PRO A 146 -18.52 13.39 -9.64
N TYR A 147 -17.97 14.13 -8.66
CA TYR A 147 -16.74 14.90 -8.83
C TYR A 147 -15.55 14.04 -9.30
N PHE A 148 -15.55 12.74 -8.96
CA PHE A 148 -14.51 11.78 -9.33
C PHE A 148 -14.91 10.79 -10.42
N ALA A 149 -16.11 10.90 -10.99
CA ALA A 149 -16.59 10.00 -12.06
C ALA A 149 -15.98 10.31 -13.45
N GLY A 150 -15.30 11.45 -13.60
CA GLY A 150 -14.71 11.90 -14.87
C GLY A 150 -13.31 11.31 -15.16
N VAL A 151 -12.67 11.83 -16.22
CA VAL A 151 -11.35 11.39 -16.69
C VAL A 151 -10.29 11.45 -15.57
N GLY A 152 -9.53 10.36 -15.43
CA GLY A 152 -8.45 10.18 -14.44
C GLY A 152 -8.60 8.89 -13.65
N PRO A 153 -7.61 8.54 -12.79
CA PRO A 153 -7.63 7.29 -12.05
C PRO A 153 -8.86 7.14 -11.16
N THR A 154 -9.38 5.91 -11.06
CA THR A 154 -10.55 5.61 -10.24
C THR A 154 -10.23 5.77 -8.75
N VAL A 155 -11.07 6.54 -8.04
CA VAL A 155 -11.06 6.59 -6.58
C VAL A 155 -11.82 5.38 -6.07
N SER A 156 -11.21 4.60 -5.19
CA SER A 156 -11.83 3.45 -4.52
C SER A 156 -11.53 3.54 -3.02
N GLY A 157 -12.17 2.71 -2.20
CA GLY A 157 -11.93 2.73 -0.75
C GLY A 157 -10.49 2.43 -0.34
N VAL A 158 -9.70 1.79 -1.22
CA VAL A 158 -8.25 1.62 -1.09
C VAL A 158 -7.59 1.91 -2.44
N ASN A 159 -6.82 3.00 -2.50
CA ASN A 159 -5.92 3.27 -3.60
C ASN A 159 -4.47 3.19 -3.14
N LEU A 160 -3.56 2.94 -4.08
CA LEU A 160 -2.11 3.00 -3.88
C LEU A 160 -1.54 4.20 -4.63
N ALA A 161 -0.38 4.67 -4.21
CA ALA A 161 0.41 5.66 -4.95
C ALA A 161 1.89 5.48 -4.64
N PHE A 162 2.77 5.82 -5.60
CA PHE A 162 4.20 5.84 -5.32
C PHE A 162 4.55 6.97 -4.36
N ALA A 163 5.37 6.68 -3.34
CA ALA A 163 5.78 7.68 -2.38
C ALA A 163 6.54 8.84 -3.05
N ALA A 164 7.37 8.55 -4.06
CA ALA A 164 8.13 9.56 -4.81
C ALA A 164 7.22 10.66 -5.40
N ASP A 165 6.05 10.27 -5.95
CA ASP A 165 5.08 11.21 -6.53
C ASP A 165 4.42 12.07 -5.44
N VAL A 166 3.92 11.43 -4.38
CA VAL A 166 3.29 12.15 -3.27
C VAL A 166 4.28 13.11 -2.59
N VAL A 167 5.55 12.70 -2.42
CA VAL A 167 6.59 13.55 -1.83
C VAL A 167 6.86 14.80 -2.64
N LYS A 168 6.84 14.73 -3.98
CA LYS A 168 6.95 15.92 -4.84
C LYS A 168 5.84 16.93 -4.51
N GLU A 169 4.61 16.45 -4.36
CA GLU A 169 3.45 17.28 -4.02
C GLU A 169 3.57 17.91 -2.62
N LEU A 170 4.06 17.16 -1.64
CA LEU A 170 4.27 17.64 -0.28
C LEU A 170 5.40 18.68 -0.19
N LYS A 171 6.52 18.46 -0.89
CA LYS A 171 7.63 19.42 -0.97
C LYS A 171 7.17 20.74 -1.61
N LEU A 172 6.39 20.69 -2.70
CA LEU A 172 5.81 21.88 -3.32
C LEU A 172 4.93 22.67 -2.34
N LYS A 173 4.12 21.97 -1.55
CA LYS A 173 3.29 22.60 -0.51
C LYS A 173 4.13 23.27 0.58
N LEU A 174 5.16 22.59 1.09
CA LEU A 174 6.04 23.13 2.12
C LEU A 174 6.81 24.36 1.62
N ASN A 175 7.33 24.31 0.40
CA ASN A 175 8.04 25.43 -0.22
C ASN A 175 7.14 26.65 -0.41
N ALA A 176 5.90 26.45 -0.89
CA ALA A 176 4.92 27.52 -1.03
C ALA A 176 4.52 28.18 0.30
N ALA A 177 4.52 27.42 1.40
CA ALA A 177 4.25 27.96 2.73
C ALA A 177 5.43 28.79 3.30
N LYS A 178 6.66 28.47 2.88
CA LYS A 178 7.90 29.17 3.27
C LYS A 178 8.24 30.36 2.37
N ALA A 179 7.62 30.46 1.19
CA ALA A 179 7.91 31.52 0.22
C ALA A 179 7.54 32.93 0.75
N LYS A 180 8.30 33.95 0.35
CA LYS A 180 8.08 35.36 0.71
C LYS A 180 6.65 35.83 0.37
N ARG A 181 6.13 35.40 -0.79
CA ARG A 181 4.71 35.48 -1.14
C ARG A 181 4.08 34.12 -0.88
N LYS A 182 3.50 33.95 0.30
CA LYS A 182 2.85 32.69 0.71
C LYS A 182 1.69 32.38 -0.24
N SER A 183 1.63 31.14 -0.73
CA SER A 183 0.48 30.65 -1.49
C SER A 183 -0.06 29.37 -0.88
N VAL A 184 -1.39 29.26 -0.81
CA VAL A 184 -2.02 28.05 -0.26
C VAL A 184 -2.07 26.99 -1.35
N LYS A 185 -1.20 26.00 -1.20
CA LYS A 185 -1.13 24.83 -2.06
C LYS A 185 -1.97 23.68 -1.48
N HIS A 186 -2.86 23.12 -2.28
CA HIS A 186 -3.84 22.09 -1.86
C HIS A 186 -3.39 20.64 -2.10
N HIS A 187 -2.08 20.42 -2.16
CA HIS A 187 -1.41 19.16 -2.52
C HIS A 187 -1.58 18.00 -1.51
N LYS A 188 -2.51 18.13 -0.55
CA LYS A 188 -2.94 17.05 0.35
C LYS A 188 -4.38 16.60 0.04
N ARG A 189 -5.06 17.29 -0.87
CA ARG A 189 -6.45 16.99 -1.23
C ARG A 189 -6.50 15.79 -2.15
N LEU A 190 -7.55 14.98 -2.01
CA LEU A 190 -7.81 13.86 -2.92
C LEU A 190 -7.90 14.35 -4.37
N SER A 191 -8.56 15.49 -4.60
CA SER A 191 -8.65 16.13 -5.92
C SER A 191 -7.32 16.41 -6.59
N HIS A 192 -6.27 16.67 -5.81
CA HIS A 192 -4.93 16.92 -6.32
C HIS A 192 -4.13 15.62 -6.46
N LEU A 193 -4.27 14.70 -5.50
CA LEU A 193 -3.50 13.47 -5.47
C LEU A 193 -4.06 12.36 -6.37
N ARG A 194 -5.30 12.51 -6.86
CA ARG A 194 -6.00 11.53 -7.69
C ARG A 194 -5.18 11.04 -8.89
N GLU A 195 -4.44 11.94 -9.53
CA GLU A 195 -3.63 11.61 -10.72
C GLU A 195 -2.51 10.60 -10.42
N HIS A 196 -2.10 10.43 -9.16
CA HIS A 196 -1.06 9.49 -8.73
C HIS A 196 -1.63 8.16 -8.22
N LEU A 197 -2.96 8.01 -8.21
CA LEU A 197 -3.61 6.84 -7.65
C LEU A 197 -3.63 5.69 -8.65
N PHE A 198 -3.44 4.48 -8.14
CA PHE A 198 -3.77 3.24 -8.83
C PHE A 198 -4.46 2.29 -7.85
N GLY A 199 -5.02 1.19 -8.36
CA GLY A 199 -5.80 0.28 -7.55
C GLY A 199 -4.97 -0.83 -6.90
N LEU A 200 -5.57 -1.48 -5.91
CA LEU A 200 -4.96 -2.56 -5.14
C LEU A 200 -4.68 -3.81 -5.99
N GLU A 201 -5.36 -3.96 -7.13
CA GLU A 201 -5.12 -5.03 -8.10
C GLU A 201 -3.68 -5.05 -8.60
N ALA A 202 -2.98 -3.90 -8.62
CA ALA A 202 -1.59 -3.84 -9.07
C ALA A 202 -0.63 -4.72 -8.24
N ILE A 203 -0.97 -5.04 -6.99
CA ILE A 203 -0.14 -5.86 -6.10
C ILE A 203 -0.79 -7.19 -5.71
N LEU A 204 -2.12 -7.26 -5.66
CA LEU A 204 -2.85 -8.46 -5.25
C LEU A 204 -3.37 -9.29 -6.43
N CYS A 205 -3.63 -8.66 -7.57
CA CYS A 205 -4.15 -9.33 -8.75
C CYS A 205 -3.50 -8.79 -10.04
N PRO A 206 -2.16 -8.76 -10.13
CA PRO A 206 -1.51 -8.32 -11.34
C PRO A 206 -1.76 -9.33 -12.47
N GLY A 207 -1.94 -8.83 -13.68
CA GLY A 207 -2.06 -9.68 -14.87
C GLY A 207 -0.74 -10.40 -15.16
N GLY A 208 -0.83 -11.66 -15.60
CA GLY A 208 0.34 -12.49 -15.90
C GLY A 208 0.08 -13.94 -15.51
N ASP A 209 1.08 -14.79 -15.75
CA ASP A 209 1.06 -16.18 -15.32
C ASP A 209 1.59 -16.31 -13.89
N TRP A 210 0.83 -16.99 -13.02
CA TRP A 210 1.22 -17.26 -11.64
C TRP A 210 1.72 -18.70 -11.45
N GLU A 211 1.86 -19.46 -12.54
CA GLU A 211 2.33 -20.85 -12.55
C GLU A 211 1.50 -21.76 -11.64
N GLY A 212 0.20 -21.46 -11.51
CA GLY A 212 -0.72 -22.18 -10.64
C GLY A 212 -0.65 -21.82 -9.15
N ALA A 213 0.19 -20.86 -8.75
CA ALA A 213 0.22 -20.34 -7.39
C ALA A 213 -1.07 -19.57 -7.05
N GLY A 214 -1.50 -19.62 -5.78
CA GLY A 214 -2.65 -18.84 -5.29
C GLY A 214 -2.32 -17.38 -4.99
N VAL A 215 -1.04 -17.00 -5.07
CA VAL A 215 -0.51 -15.66 -4.81
C VAL A 215 0.40 -15.18 -5.95
N PRO A 216 0.47 -13.86 -6.22
CA PRO A 216 1.24 -13.37 -7.35
C PRO A 216 2.76 -13.47 -7.11
N PRO A 217 3.54 -13.94 -8.11
CA PRO A 217 5.01 -13.91 -8.05
C PRO A 217 5.60 -12.49 -8.07
N PRO A 218 6.80 -12.28 -7.49
CA PRO A 218 7.45 -10.96 -7.43
C PRO A 218 7.67 -10.32 -8.81
N ASP A 219 8.01 -11.12 -9.83
CA ASP A 219 8.23 -10.62 -11.20
C ASP A 219 6.95 -10.07 -11.83
N VAL A 220 5.80 -10.70 -11.55
CA VAL A 220 4.50 -10.27 -12.06
C VAL A 220 4.04 -8.98 -11.35
N VAL A 221 4.25 -8.90 -10.02
CA VAL A 221 3.97 -7.67 -9.25
C VAL A 221 4.88 -6.52 -9.70
N SER A 222 6.18 -6.78 -9.89
CA SER A 222 7.14 -5.81 -10.40
C SER A 222 6.70 -5.27 -11.76
N ALA A 223 6.37 -6.15 -12.72
CA ALA A 223 5.90 -5.74 -14.04
C ALA A 223 4.65 -4.83 -13.94
N SER A 224 3.68 -5.18 -13.08
CA SER A 224 2.47 -4.37 -12.88
C SER A 224 2.79 -3.00 -12.26
N LEU A 225 3.66 -2.94 -11.25
CA LEU A 225 4.07 -1.67 -10.64
C LEU A 225 4.80 -0.78 -11.66
N ARG A 226 5.70 -1.35 -12.46
CA ARG A 226 6.42 -0.62 -13.51
C ARG A 226 5.48 -0.09 -14.59
N GLU A 227 4.47 -0.86 -14.97
CA GLU A 227 3.40 -0.39 -15.85
C GLU A 227 2.67 0.82 -15.25
N ARG A 228 2.29 0.76 -13.96
CA ARG A 228 1.64 1.91 -13.28
C ARG A 228 2.60 3.10 -13.12
N TRP A 229 3.89 2.86 -12.97
CA TRP A 229 4.90 3.91 -12.99
C TRP A 229 4.92 4.59 -14.35
N ALA A 230 4.98 3.82 -15.45
CA ALA A 230 5.03 4.34 -16.81
C ALA A 230 3.72 5.03 -17.25
N ALA A 231 2.56 4.53 -16.82
CA ALA A 231 1.24 5.00 -17.23
C ALA A 231 0.86 6.41 -16.69
N ARG A 232 1.73 7.08 -15.93
CA ARG A 232 1.49 8.47 -15.51
C ARG A 232 1.43 9.38 -16.74
N GLY A 233 0.22 9.74 -17.15
CA GLY A 233 -0.03 10.60 -18.31
C GLY A 233 -1.36 10.29 -19.02
N GLU A 234 -1.94 9.11 -18.84
CA GLU A 234 -3.24 8.78 -19.42
C GLU A 234 -4.37 9.42 -18.61
N GLY A 235 -4.85 10.58 -19.08
CA GLY A 235 -6.04 11.24 -18.55
C GLY A 235 -5.85 12.67 -18.05
N THR A 236 -4.62 13.21 -18.07
CA THR A 236 -4.48 14.67 -18.05
C THR A 236 -4.71 15.18 -19.47
N ALA A 237 -5.46 16.26 -19.66
CA ALA A 237 -5.68 16.87 -20.98
C ALA A 237 -4.39 17.41 -21.64
N ARG A 238 -3.21 17.12 -21.05
CA ARG A 238 -1.87 17.47 -21.52
C ARG A 238 -0.86 16.44 -21.00
N PRO A 239 -0.62 15.32 -21.68
CA PRO A 239 0.68 14.70 -21.62
C PRO A 239 1.61 15.58 -22.45
N LYS A 240 2.64 16.18 -21.83
CA LYS A 240 3.85 16.46 -22.61
C LYS A 240 4.58 15.13 -22.66
N ASP A 241 4.74 14.55 -23.84
CA ASP A 241 5.50 13.31 -24.04
C ASP A 241 6.87 13.34 -23.33
N GLU A 242 7.44 14.54 -23.16
CA GLU A 242 8.63 14.83 -22.36
C GLU A 242 8.58 14.29 -20.92
N ASP A 243 7.45 14.42 -20.20
CA ASP A 243 7.33 13.97 -18.81
C ASP A 243 7.32 12.43 -18.70
N ILE A 244 6.75 11.73 -19.69
CA ILE A 244 6.76 10.26 -19.76
C ILE A 244 8.18 9.78 -20.11
N ILE A 245 8.82 10.43 -21.09
CA ILE A 245 10.19 10.11 -21.52
C ILE A 245 11.20 10.31 -20.38
N LEU A 246 11.01 11.32 -19.52
CA LEU A 246 11.88 11.55 -18.36
C LEU A 246 11.54 10.65 -17.15
N ARG A 247 10.35 10.07 -17.11
CA ARG A 247 9.89 9.22 -16.00
C ARG A 247 10.39 7.79 -16.08
N ILE A 248 10.52 7.22 -17.29
CA ILE A 248 11.04 5.86 -17.48
C ILE A 248 12.49 5.72 -16.96
N PRO A 249 13.43 6.66 -17.25
CA PRO A 249 14.78 6.61 -16.70
C PRO A 249 14.88 6.84 -15.18
N SER A 250 13.82 7.37 -14.56
CA SER A 250 13.77 7.61 -13.11
C SER A 250 13.01 6.52 -12.35
N GLU A 251 12.74 5.38 -13.00
CA GLU A 251 12.18 4.19 -12.36
C GLU A 251 13.06 3.75 -11.16
N PRO A 252 12.48 3.65 -9.95
CA PRO A 252 13.16 3.06 -8.79
C PRO A 252 13.76 1.68 -9.09
N LEU A 253 15.07 1.52 -8.84
CA LEU A 253 15.77 0.25 -9.01
C LEU A 253 15.20 -0.85 -8.10
N GLU A 254 14.61 -0.45 -6.97
CA GLU A 254 13.97 -1.32 -5.99
C GLU A 254 12.73 -2.03 -6.55
N MET A 255 12.14 -1.55 -7.66
CA MET A 255 11.05 -2.25 -8.33
C MET A 255 11.51 -3.50 -9.08
N LEU A 256 12.80 -3.65 -9.36
CA LEU A 256 13.34 -4.86 -9.98
C LEU A 256 13.53 -5.94 -8.91
N PRO A 257 12.93 -7.13 -9.05
CA PRO A 257 13.10 -8.18 -8.06
C PRO A 257 14.55 -8.61 -8.01
N ASP A 258 15.14 -8.59 -6.83
CA ASP A 258 16.53 -8.94 -6.65
C ASP A 258 16.70 -10.45 -6.52
N GLY A 259 17.85 -10.96 -6.97
CA GLY A 259 18.22 -12.38 -6.84
C GLY A 259 19.08 -12.64 -5.61
N ARG A 260 19.15 -11.70 -4.67
CA ARG A 260 19.81 -11.95 -3.39
C ARG A 260 18.90 -12.94 -2.67
N PHE A 261 19.44 -14.07 -2.23
CA PHE A 261 18.69 -15.00 -1.40
C PHE A 261 18.25 -14.25 -0.14
N GLY A 262 17.04 -13.71 -0.18
CA GLY A 262 16.40 -13.12 0.98
C GLY A 262 16.34 -14.17 2.07
N ARG A 263 16.36 -13.72 3.33
CA ARG A 263 16.36 -14.63 4.46
C ARG A 263 15.14 -15.55 4.37
N ARG A 264 15.38 -16.86 4.25
CA ARG A 264 14.31 -17.89 4.28
C ARG A 264 13.46 -17.65 5.52
N ILE A 265 12.15 -17.69 5.35
CA ILE A 265 11.21 -17.61 6.48
C ILE A 265 11.36 -18.89 7.31
N PRO A 266 11.45 -18.82 8.64
CA PRO A 266 11.51 -20.02 9.47
C PRO A 266 10.24 -20.85 9.32
N ASP A 267 10.35 -22.16 9.55
CA ASP A 267 9.18 -23.03 9.63
C ASP A 267 8.27 -22.61 10.79
N GLY A 268 6.98 -22.92 10.70
CA GLY A 268 6.01 -22.62 11.75
C GLY A 268 4.66 -22.13 11.24
N PRO A 269 3.82 -21.53 12.10
CA PRO A 269 2.46 -21.16 11.75
C PRO A 269 2.42 -20.03 10.71
N PRO A 270 1.40 -20.00 9.86
CA PRO A 270 1.26 -18.97 8.83
C PRO A 270 1.03 -17.59 9.45
N ILE A 271 0.42 -17.50 10.64
CA ILE A 271 0.30 -16.24 11.40
C ILE A 271 1.13 -16.37 12.67
N ARG A 272 2.07 -15.45 12.88
CA ARG A 272 3.01 -15.54 14.02
C ARG A 272 3.51 -14.20 14.51
N VAL A 273 4.04 -14.20 15.72
CA VAL A 273 4.83 -13.09 16.26
C VAL A 273 6.30 -13.33 15.92
N ASP A 274 6.98 -12.30 15.41
CA ASP A 274 8.42 -12.35 15.11
C ASP A 274 9.11 -11.15 15.77
N ARG A 275 10.16 -11.42 16.56
CA ARG A 275 10.92 -10.39 17.26
C ARG A 275 11.90 -9.64 16.35
N THR A 276 12.15 -10.19 15.18
CA THR A 276 13.12 -9.67 14.21
C THR A 276 12.50 -8.68 13.23
N VAL A 277 11.17 -8.63 13.15
CA VAL A 277 10.46 -7.64 12.35
C VAL A 277 10.11 -6.43 13.21
N GLU A 278 10.24 -5.23 12.64
CA GLU A 278 9.89 -3.96 13.31
C GLU A 278 8.44 -3.53 13.05
N ARG A 279 7.82 -4.13 12.02
CA ARG A 279 6.50 -3.79 11.47
C ARG A 279 5.78 -5.07 11.09
N PRO A 280 4.44 -5.05 10.96
CA PRO A 280 3.73 -6.16 10.35
C PRO A 280 4.29 -6.45 8.96
N VAL A 281 4.64 -7.70 8.70
CA VAL A 281 5.13 -8.17 7.39
C VAL A 281 4.16 -9.22 6.87
N VAL A 282 3.65 -9.04 5.66
CA VAL A 282 2.93 -10.10 4.93
C VAL A 282 3.82 -10.61 3.82
N THR A 283 4.16 -11.89 3.86
CA THR A 283 4.97 -12.55 2.83
C THR A 283 4.11 -13.46 1.96
N PHE A 284 4.08 -13.17 0.66
CA PHE A 284 3.53 -13.99 -0.41
C PHE A 284 4.62 -14.92 -0.92
N ILE A 285 4.34 -16.22 -0.92
CA ILE A 285 5.29 -17.28 -1.25
C ILE A 285 4.80 -18.02 -2.49
N SER A 286 5.55 -17.91 -3.59
CA SER A 286 5.30 -18.61 -4.86
C SER A 286 6.50 -19.48 -5.26
N GLY A 287 6.34 -20.30 -6.31
CA GLY A 287 7.43 -21.14 -6.83
C GLY A 287 7.94 -22.18 -5.84
N ARG A 288 7.05 -22.75 -5.03
CA ARG A 288 7.39 -23.73 -3.98
C ARG A 288 8.07 -24.97 -4.61
N THR A 289 9.09 -25.45 -3.93
CA THR A 289 9.93 -26.60 -4.29
C THR A 289 9.73 -27.75 -3.29
N GLY A 290 10.13 -28.97 -3.66
CA GLY A 290 10.08 -30.14 -2.77
C GLY A 290 11.26 -30.27 -1.79
N ASP A 291 12.15 -29.29 -1.77
CA ASP A 291 13.39 -29.28 -0.97
C ASP A 291 13.32 -28.29 0.20
N ASP A 292 14.42 -28.19 0.94
CA ASP A 292 14.56 -27.40 2.17
C ASP A 292 14.42 -25.88 1.97
N ARG A 293 14.50 -25.39 0.72
CA ARG A 293 14.26 -23.99 0.38
C ARG A 293 12.83 -23.58 0.69
N THR A 294 11.88 -24.52 0.58
CA THR A 294 10.48 -24.26 0.88
C THR A 294 10.21 -24.37 2.38
N PRO A 295 9.70 -23.31 3.03
CA PRO A 295 9.36 -23.38 4.44
C PRO A 295 8.15 -24.30 4.66
N ILE A 296 8.22 -25.04 5.77
CA ILE A 296 7.11 -25.84 6.27
C ILE A 296 6.21 -24.90 7.07
N ILE A 297 5.08 -24.54 6.45
CA ILE A 297 4.08 -23.65 7.04
C ILE A 297 2.84 -24.46 7.39
N THR A 298 2.65 -24.71 8.68
CA THR A 298 1.53 -25.50 9.21
C THR A 298 1.04 -24.88 10.52
N GLU A 299 -0.26 -24.98 10.80
CA GLU A 299 -0.89 -24.48 12.05
C GLU A 299 -0.45 -25.23 13.32
N GLU A 300 0.45 -26.21 13.21
CA GLU A 300 0.66 -27.23 14.23
C GLU A 300 1.34 -26.71 15.51
N SER A 301 0.48 -26.53 16.52
CA SER A 301 0.70 -27.01 17.89
C SER A 301 0.71 -28.55 18.01
N GLU A 302 0.52 -29.30 16.92
CA GLU A 302 0.40 -30.79 16.90
C GLU A 302 1.74 -31.55 16.75
N ARG A 303 2.89 -30.87 16.84
CA ARG A 303 4.22 -31.56 16.89
C ARG A 303 4.73 -31.90 18.29
N TRP A 304 3.97 -31.61 19.36
CA TRP A 304 4.33 -31.96 20.74
C TRP A 304 3.49 -33.11 21.31
N SER A 305 3.10 -34.07 20.49
CA SER A 305 2.45 -35.31 20.94
C SER A 305 2.87 -36.50 20.10
N ARG A 306 4.19 -36.82 20.11
CA ARG A 306 4.71 -38.17 19.94
C ARG A 306 5.94 -38.36 20.82
#